data_AF-A0A3D0PHQ9-F1
#
_entry.id   AF-A0A3D0PHQ9-F1
#
_cell.length_a   1.000
_cell.length_b   1.000
_cell.length_c   1.000
_cell.angle_alpha   90.00
_cell.angle_beta   90.00
_cell.angle_gamma   90.00
#
_symmetry.space_group_name_H-M   'P 1'
#
loop_
_entity.id
_entity.type
_entity.pdbx_description
1 polymer ?
#
loop_
_entity_poly.entity_id
_entity_poly.type
_entity_poly.pdbx_seq_one_letter_code
_entity_poly.pdbx_strand_id
1 'polypeptide(L)' 'LSLKGMIGMTYNPFTKVYKLEDDVSVNYLCHYSN' A
#
# COMPACT_ATOMS: atom_id res chain seq x y z
N LEU A 1 -3.47 20.26 0.21
CA LEU A 1 -3.09 18.83 0.32
C LEU A 1 -4.03 18.11 1.28
N SER A 2 -4.84 17.19 0.76
CA SER A 2 -5.75 16.34 1.53
C SER A 2 -5.42 14.88 1.26
N LEU A 3 -5.39 14.07 2.33
CA LEU A 3 -5.21 12.62 2.22
C LEU A 3 -6.44 12.01 1.53
N LYS A 4 -6.23 11.24 0.45
CA LYS A 4 -7.29 10.59 -0.32
C LYS A 4 -7.36 9.09 -0.09
N GLY A 5 -6.24 8.46 0.23
CA GLY A 5 -6.22 7.03 0.49
C GLY A 5 -4.87 6.56 0.99
N MET A 6 -4.90 5.41 1.63
CA MET A 6 -3.73 4.65 2.05
C MET A 6 -3.92 3.20 1.64
N ILE A 7 -2.86 2.56 1.18
CA ILE A 7 -2.85 1.15 0.80
C ILE A 7 -1.54 0.52 1.22
N GLY A 8 -1.56 -0.70 1.73
CA GLY A 8 -0.35 -1.44 2.08
C GLY A 8 0.16 -2.29 0.93
N MET A 9 1.25 -2.99 1.19
CA MET A 9 1.80 -3.96 0.27
C MET A 9 2.34 -5.19 0.97
N THR A 10 2.22 -6.32 0.28
CA THR A 10 2.72 -7.62 0.74
C THR A 10 3.64 -8.20 -0.33
N TYR A 11 4.75 -8.79 0.12
CA TYR A 11 5.65 -9.54 -0.75
C TYR A 11 5.17 -10.99 -0.89
N ASN A 12 4.98 -11.45 -2.13
CA ASN A 12 4.72 -12.86 -2.39
C ASN A 12 6.05 -13.60 -2.65
N PRO A 13 6.46 -14.54 -1.78
CA PRO A 13 7.74 -15.24 -1.92
C PRO A 13 7.79 -16.23 -3.10
N PHE A 14 6.64 -16.71 -3.59
CA PHE A 14 6.57 -17.68 -4.68
C PHE A 14 6.76 -17.01 -6.04
N THR A 15 6.04 -15.91 -6.28
CA THR A 15 6.15 -15.15 -7.53
C THR A 15 7.24 -14.09 -7.47
N LYS A 16 7.76 -13.78 -6.28
CA LYS A 16 8.74 -12.71 -6.01
C LYS A 16 8.24 -11.33 -6.46
N VAL A 17 6.93 -11.12 -6.38
CA VAL A 17 6.26 -9.88 -6.79
C VAL A 17 5.57 -9.25 -5.58
N TYR A 18 5.61 -7.93 -5.52
CA TYR A 18 4.86 -7.14 -4.56
C TYR A 18 3.44 -6.90 -5.06
N LYS A 19 2.47 -6.98 -4.16
CA LYS A 19 1.06 -6.70 -4.44
C LYS A 19 0.54 -5.64 -3.47
N LEU A 20 -0.33 -4.76 -3.97
CA LEU A 20 -1.06 -3.79 -3.16
C LEU A 20 -2.29 -4.43 -2.52
N GLU A 21 -2.50 -4.15 -1.23
CA GLU A 21 -3.59 -4.69 -0.42
C GLU A 21 -4.06 -3.66 0.62
N ASP A 22 -5.30 -3.79 1.10
CA ASP A 22 -5.91 -2.79 1.99
C ASP A 22 -5.36 -2.80 3.43
N ASP A 23 -4.58 -3.82 3.82
CA ASP A 23 -3.97 -3.89 5.15
C ASP A 23 -2.77 -2.94 5.26
N VAL A 24 -2.88 -1.96 6.15
CA VAL A 24 -1.87 -0.92 6.41
C VAL A 24 -1.15 -1.08 7.75
N SER A 25 -1.36 -2.20 8.45
CA SER A 25 -0.89 -2.40 9.82
C SER A 25 0.64 -2.40 9.96
N VAL A 26 1.36 -2.82 8.91
CA VAL A 26 2.83 -2.92 8.91
C VAL A 26 3.49 -1.88 8.00
N ASN A 27 2.89 -1.58 6.85
CA ASN A 27 3.41 -0.63 5.87
C ASN A 27 2.26 0.02 5.10
N TYR A 28 2.52 1.21 4.53
CA TYR A 28 1.51 1.95 3.79
C TYR A 28 2.13 2.90 2.76
N LEU A 29 1.39 3.12 1.67
CA LEU A 29 1.58 4.16 0.68
C LEU A 29 0.42 5.16 0.78
N CYS A 30 0.71 6.45 0.77
CA CYS A 30 -0.31 7.50 0.88
C CYS A 30 -0.50 8.24 -0.44
N HIS A 31 -1.74 8.40 -0.87
CA HIS A 31 -2.10 9.28 -1.97
C HIS A 31 -2.66 10.60 -1.41
N TYR A 32 -2.00 11.70 -1.78
CA TYR A 32 -2.43 13.05 -1.46
C TYR A 32 -2.77 13.81 -2.75
N SER A 33 -3.86 14.58 -2.71
CA SER A 33 -4.23 15.49 -3.79
C SER A 33 -4.45 16.91 -3.24
N ASN A 34 -4.36 17.92 -4.13
CA ASN A 34 -4.72 19.29 -3.79
C ASN A 34 -6.19 19.58 -4.07
#